data_AF-A0A226XCJ1-F1
#
_entry.id   AF-A0A226XCJ1-F1
#
_cell.length_a   1.000
_cell.length_b   1.000
_cell.length_c   1.000
_cell.angle_alpha   90.00
_cell.angle_beta   90.00
_cell.angle_gamma   90.00
#
_symmetry.space_group_name_H-M   'P 1'
#
loop_
_entity.id
_entity.type
_entity.pdbx_description
1 polymer ?
#
loop_
_entity_poly.entity_id
_entity_poly.type
_entity_poly.pdbx_seq_one_letter_code
_entity_poly.pdbx_strand_id
1 'polypeptide(L)' 'MIVCVCKSVSDRKIRASIADGVATFDELQFELGVAMCCGKCEETVRDVMLQSGCASHCGSRGDQHQAVPLTFYERKAA' A
#
# COMPACT_ATOMS: atom_id res chain seq x y z
N MET A 1 -10.79 4.97 -11.35
CA MET A 1 -9.77 5.10 -12.41
C MET A 1 -8.79 3.92 -12.33
N ILE A 2 -8.20 3.45 -13.44
CA ILE A 2 -7.06 2.52 -13.40
C ILE A 2 -5.80 3.33 -13.11
N VAL A 3 -5.07 2.97 -12.05
CA VAL A 3 -3.86 3.65 -11.59
C VAL A 3 -2.61 2.88 -12.01
N CYS A 4 -2.60 1.55 -11.87
CA CYS A 4 -1.52 0.70 -12.38
C CYS A 4 -2.04 -0.22 -13.48
N VAL A 5 -1.61 0.01 -14.72
CA VAL A 5 -1.97 -0.83 -15.87
C VAL A 5 -1.28 -2.20 -15.79
N CYS A 6 -0.02 -2.25 -15.38
CA CYS A 6 0.77 -3.50 -15.32
C CYS A 6 0.18 -4.56 -14.37
N LYS A 7 -0.53 -4.12 -13.33
CA LYS A 7 -1.13 -4.98 -12.30
C LYS A 7 -2.65 -4.90 -12.26
N SER A 8 -3.26 -4.18 -13.21
CA SER A 8 -4.71 -3.94 -13.26
C SER A 8 -5.27 -3.39 -11.94
N VAL A 9 -4.55 -2.45 -11.31
CA VAL A 9 -4.95 -1.84 -10.03
C VAL A 9 -5.71 -0.56 -10.31
N SER A 10 -6.90 -0.45 -9.71
CA SER A 10 -7.72 0.76 -9.75
C SER A 10 -7.59 1.58 -8.46
N ASP A 11 -7.91 2.87 -8.54
CA ASP A 11 -8.03 3.77 -7.39
C ASP A 11 -8.96 3.18 -6.31
N ARG A 12 -10.09 2.57 -6.69
CA ARG A 12 -10.99 1.88 -5.75
C ARG A 12 -10.28 0.75 -5.00
N LYS A 13 -9.41 0.00 -5.67
CA LYS A 13 -8.64 -1.09 -5.05
C LYS A 13 -7.61 -0.56 -4.06
N ILE A 14 -6.95 0.55 -4.40
CA ILE A 14 -6.01 1.24 -3.50
C ILE A 14 -6.74 1.73 -2.25
N ARG A 15 -7.87 2.43 -2.42
CA ARG A 15 -8.69 2.92 -1.31
C ARG A 15 -9.24 1.80 -0.42
N ALA A 16 -9.61 0.66 -1.02
CA ALA A 16 -10.03 -0.51 -0.27
C ALA A 16 -8.89 -1.05 0.61
N SER A 17 -7.68 -1.21 0.07
CA SER A 17 -6.52 -1.63 0.87
C SER A 17 -6.19 -0.66 2.01
N ILE A 18 -6.33 0.65 1.79
CA ILE A 18 -6.16 1.66 2.86
C ILE A 18 -7.24 1.50 3.94
N ALA A 19 -8.50 1.28 3.54
CA ALA A 19 -9.59 1.01 4.48
C ALA A 19 -9.41 -0.30 5.25
N ASP A 20 -8.73 -1.29 4.64
CA ASP A 20 -8.35 -2.56 5.26
C ASP A 20 -7.12 -2.42 6.20
N GLY A 21 -6.54 -1.22 6.31
CA GLY A 21 -5.50 -0.90 7.29
C GLY A 21 -4.10 -0.66 6.71
N VAL A 22 -3.92 -0.71 5.38
CA VAL A 22 -2.64 -0.38 4.74
C VAL A 22 -2.31 1.10 4.97
N ALA A 23 -1.19 1.36 5.64
CA ALA A 23 -0.78 2.71 6.02
C ALA A 23 0.47 3.19 5.26
N THR A 24 1.23 2.28 4.67
CA THR A 24 2.50 2.61 4.00
C THR A 24 2.50 2.21 2.52
N PHE A 25 3.34 2.90 1.73
CA PHE A 25 3.46 2.59 0.31
C PHE A 25 4.11 1.21 0.08
N ASP A 26 5.07 0.82 0.93
CA ASP A 26 5.70 -0.51 0.88
C ASP A 26 4.69 -1.64 1.13
N GLU A 27 3.79 -1.49 2.11
CA GLU A 27 2.68 -2.44 2.31
C GLU A 27 1.78 -2.50 1.08
N LEU A 28 1.42 -1.34 0.50
CA LEU A 28 0.58 -1.29 -0.69
C LEU A 28 1.26 -1.90 -1.92
N GLN A 29 2.58 -1.71 -2.06
CA GLN A 29 3.40 -2.37 -3.09
C GLN A 29 3.38 -3.88 -2.91
N PHE A 30 3.56 -4.37 -1.68
CA PHE A 30 3.55 -5.80 -1.38
C PHE A 30 2.18 -6.43 -1.69
N GLU A 31 1.09 -5.79 -1.27
CA GLU A 31 -0.28 -6.29 -1.44
C GLU A 31 -0.78 -6.22 -2.89
N LEU A 32 -0.53 -5.09 -3.58
CA LEU A 32 -1.12 -4.82 -4.90
C LEU A 32 -0.12 -4.95 -6.07
N GLY A 33 1.17 -5.08 -5.78
CA GLY A 33 2.24 -5.13 -6.77
C GLY A 33 2.49 -3.81 -7.51
N VAL A 34 1.92 -2.70 -7.02
CA VAL A 34 2.07 -1.37 -7.63
C VAL A 34 3.54 -0.95 -7.68
N ALA A 35 3.94 -0.18 -8.69
CA ALA A 35 5.32 0.24 -8.95
C ALA A 35 6.36 -0.88 -9.22
N MET A 36 6.06 -2.16 -8.98
CA MET A 36 7.02 -3.28 -9.13
C MET A 36 7.26 -3.76 -10.58
N CYS A 37 6.65 -3.14 -11.59
CA CYS A 37 6.84 -3.53 -13.01
C CYS A 37 7.56 -2.45 -13.81
N CYS A 38 6.85 -1.36 -14.14
CA CYS A 38 7.42 -0.27 -14.91
C CYS A 38 7.61 1.03 -14.10
N GLY A 39 7.26 1.03 -12.81
CA GLY A 39 7.41 2.18 -11.90
C GLY A 39 6.48 3.37 -12.12
N LYS A 40 5.98 3.59 -13.35
CA LYS A 40 5.26 4.81 -13.77
C LYS A 40 4.01 5.18 -12.96
N CYS A 41 3.40 4.24 -12.24
CA CYS A 41 2.24 4.53 -11.41
C CYS A 41 2.59 5.03 -10.01
N GLU A 42 3.87 5.01 -9.60
CA GLU A 42 4.29 5.30 -8.21
C GLU A 42 3.77 6.65 -7.70
N GLU A 43 4.06 7.73 -8.41
CA GLU A 43 3.62 9.08 -8.03
C GLU A 43 2.09 9.15 -7.90
N THR A 44 1.37 8.62 -8.88
CA THR A 44 -0.10 8.59 -8.85
C THR A 44 -0.66 7.78 -7.69
N VAL A 45 -0.03 6.66 -7.33
CA VAL A 45 -0.45 5.85 -6.18
C VAL A 45 -0.22 6.62 -4.88
N ARG A 46 0.94 7.27 -4.73
CA ARG A 46 1.26 8.09 -3.55
C ARG A 46 0.27 9.25 -3.39
N ASP A 47 -0.10 9.91 -4.49
CA ASP A 47 -1.12 10.95 -4.48
C ASP A 47 -2.48 10.43 -4.01
N VAL A 48 -2.90 9.25 -4.48
CA VAL A 48 -4.15 8.61 -4.02
C VAL A 48 -4.09 8.29 -2.53
N MET A 49 -2.95 7.80 -2.02
CA MET A 49 -2.77 7.53 -0.60
C MET A 49 -2.88 8.81 0.24
N LEU A 50 -2.24 9.90 -0.19
CA LEU A 50 -2.30 11.20 0.48
C LEU A 50 -3.73 11.76 0.51
N GLN A 51 -4.44 11.69 -0.62
CA GLN A 51 -5.84 12.12 -0.71
C GLN A 51 -6.78 11.27 0.15
N SER A 52 -6.47 9.99 0.35
CA SER A 52 -7.27 9.07 1.16
C SER A 52 -6.97 9.20 2.67
N GLY A 53 -5.76 9.62 3.04
CA GLY A 53 -5.32 9.79 4.43
C GLY A 53 -5.83 11.06 5.13
N CYS A 54 -6.47 12.00 4.42
CA CYS A 54 -6.97 13.24 4.99
C CYS A 54 -8.39 13.60 4.52
N ALA A 55 -9.37 12.74 4.81
CA ALA A 55 -10.79 13.09 4.72
C ALA A 55 -11.51 12.74 6.02
N SER A 56 -11.40 13.64 7.00
CA SER A 56 -12.42 13.79 8.05
C SER A 56 -12.61 12.60 9.01
N HIS A 57 -11.62 12.31 9.86
CA HIS A 57 -11.95 11.79 11.18
C HIS A 57 -11.01 12.38 12.23
N CYS A 58 -11.50 13.40 12.93
CA CYS A 58 -10.96 13.69 14.26
C CYS A 58 -11.37 12.53 15.18
N GLY A 59 -10.44 12.08 16.01
CA GLY A 59 -10.71 11.17 17.12
C GLY A 59 -10.40 9.68 16.86
N SER A 60 -9.14 9.29 17.00
CA SER A 60 -8.68 8.43 18.11
C SER A 60 -7.26 7.96 17.86
N ARG A 61 -6.42 8.11 18.89
CA ARG A 61 -5.11 7.48 18.97
C ARG A 61 -5.32 5.97 19.00
N GLY A 62 -4.92 5.28 17.93
CA GLY A 62 -4.74 3.84 17.89
C GLY A 62 -3.27 3.54 17.71
N ASP A 63 -2.68 2.95 18.73
CA ASP A 63 -1.32 2.43 18.86
C ASP A 63 -0.80 1.73 17.59
N GLN A 64 0.16 2.36 16.91
CA GLN A 64 0.84 1.82 15.72
C GLN A 64 2.10 1.07 16.16
N HIS A 65 1.94 -0.11 16.73
CA HIS A 65 3.02 -1.08 16.91
C HIS A 65 2.68 -2.37 16.16
N GLN A 66 2.67 -2.30 14.82
CA GLN A 66 2.66 -3.49 13.99
C GLN A 66 4.09 -4.08 14.00
N ALA A 67 4.40 -4.86 15.04
CA ALA A 67 5.55 -5.73 15.03
C ALA A 67 5.31 -6.84 14.00
N VAL A 68 5.67 -6.58 12.73
CA VAL A 68 5.77 -7.66 11.74
C VAL A 68 6.92 -8.56 12.20
N PRO A 69 6.69 -9.85 12.52
CA PRO A 69 7.81 -10.76 12.69
C PRO A 69 8.44 -10.89 11.31
N LEU A 70 9.63 -10.31 11.14
CA LEU A 70 10.48 -10.56 9.99
C LEU A 70 10.86 -12.04 10.04
N THR A 71 10.06 -12.90 9.43
CA THR A 71 10.48 -14.26 9.11
C THR A 71 11.57 -14.13 8.08
N PHE A 72 12.79 -14.13 8.60
CA PHE A 72 14.03 -14.28 7.88
C PHE A 72 13.84 -15.43 6.88
N TYR A 73 13.67 -15.11 5.60
CA TYR A 73 13.63 -16.09 4.53
C TYR A 73 15.04 -16.71 4.48
N GLU A 74 15.25 -17.76 5.27
CA GLU A 74 16.48 -18.53 5.33
C GLU A 74 16.83 -18.97 3.91
N ARG A 75 17.88 -18.36 3.38
CA ARG A 75 18.52 -18.68 2.12
C ARG A 75 19.09 -20.11 2.21
N LYS A 76 18.29 -21.14 1.96
CA LYS A 76 18.81 -22.48 1.68
C LYS A 76 19.40 -22.49 0.27
N ALA A 77 20.68 -22.17 0.18
CA ALA A 77 21.52 -22.64 -0.91
C ALA A 77 21.77 -24.14 -0.71
N ALA A 78 21.32 -24.95 -1.66
CA ALA A 78 21.77 -26.33 -1.86
C ALA A 78 22.03 -26.50 -3.36
#